data_AF-A0A7S2VRU6-F1
#
_entry.id   AF-A0A7S2VRU6-F1
#
_cell.length_a   1.000
_cell.length_b   1.000
_cell.length_c   1.000
_cell.angle_alpha   90.00
_cell.angle_beta   90.00
_cell.angle_gamma   90.00
#
_symmetry.space_group_name_H-M   'P 1'
#
loop_
_entity.id
_entity.type
_entity.pdbx_description
1 polymer ?
#
loop_
_entity_poly.entity_id
_entity_poly.type
_entity_poly.pdbx_seq_one_letter_code
_entity_poly.pdbx_strand_id
1 'polypeptide(L)'
;YTHRGGVRPFGISTLVGGFNTDGKPELYQTDPAGTYYAWEATAIGKNSKTVVDFFEKKFEKDMAEAAALRLALKGLLEVTEASGKNIEVVIVSKSGLRKMAEEELDPLLKELDDTAEKIAKLKEQQ
;
A
#
# COMPACT_ATOMS: atom_id res chain seq x y z
N TYR A 1 -23.09 -15.46 -1.40
CA TYR A 1 -22.47 -16.67 -2.00
C TYR A 1 -21.95 -17.65 -0.97
N THR A 2 -21.55 -17.23 0.23
CA THR A 2 -21.09 -18.14 1.29
C THR A 2 -22.23 -18.85 2.04
N HIS A 3 -23.38 -18.20 2.20
CA HIS A 3 -24.53 -18.74 2.95
C HIS A 3 -25.64 -19.36 2.07
N ARG A 4 -25.54 -19.29 0.74
CA ARG A 4 -26.54 -19.84 -0.20
C ARG A 4 -25.97 -21.12 -0.80
N GLY A 5 -26.75 -22.21 -0.81
CA GLY A 5 -26.37 -23.48 -1.43
C GLY A 5 -26.30 -23.38 -2.96
N GLY A 6 -25.43 -24.18 -3.58
CA GLY A 6 -25.32 -24.30 -5.04
C GLY A 6 -24.59 -23.16 -5.74
N VAL A 7 -23.98 -22.22 -5.00
CA VAL A 7 -23.20 -21.12 -5.57
C VAL A 7 -21.79 -21.07 -4.97
N ARG A 8 -20.78 -20.77 -5.82
CA ARG A 8 -19.38 -20.66 -5.38
C ARG A 8 -19.10 -19.28 -4.79
N PRO A 9 -18.49 -19.16 -3.60
CA PRO A 9 -18.02 -17.88 -3.06
C PRO A 9 -17.05 -17.15 -3.98
N PHE A 10 -17.08 -15.82 -3.94
CA PHE A 10 -16.09 -14.99 -4.62
C PHE A 10 -14.72 -15.22 -3.96
N GLY A 11 -13.72 -15.61 -4.75
CA GLY A 11 -12.36 -15.87 -4.29
C GLY A 11 -11.46 -14.63 -4.34
N ILE A 12 -11.97 -13.47 -3.93
CA ILE A 12 -11.22 -12.20 -3.92
C ILE A 12 -11.24 -11.60 -2.52
N SER A 13 -10.11 -11.01 -2.13
CA SER A 13 -10.06 -10.04 -1.03
C SER A 13 -9.98 -8.63 -1.63
N THR A 14 -10.53 -7.63 -0.95
CA THR A 14 -10.47 -6.23 -1.43
C THR A 14 -10.03 -5.29 -0.33
N LEU A 15 -9.37 -4.20 -0.72
CA LEU A 15 -9.12 -3.06 0.13
C LEU A 15 -10.10 -1.95 -0.24
N VAL A 16 -10.77 -1.40 0.76
CA VAL A 16 -11.75 -0.33 0.64
C VAL A 16 -11.26 0.83 1.48
N GLY A 17 -10.77 1.88 0.82
CA GLY A 17 -10.30 3.11 1.45
C GLY A 17 -11.21 4.29 1.14
N GLY A 18 -11.35 5.21 2.07
CA GLY A 18 -12.15 6.42 1.87
C GLY A 18 -12.16 7.33 3.10
N PHE A 19 -13.12 8.26 3.13
CA PHE A 19 -13.36 9.14 4.27
C PHE A 19 -14.74 8.86 4.86
N ASN A 20 -14.82 8.77 6.19
CA ASN A 20 -16.09 8.66 6.89
C ASN A 20 -16.84 10.01 6.97
N THR A 21 -18.01 10.02 7.61
CA THR A 21 -18.86 11.22 7.75
C THR A 21 -18.19 12.37 8.49
N ASP A 22 -17.23 12.07 9.37
CA ASP A 22 -16.45 13.06 10.11
C ASP A 22 -15.20 13.54 9.31
N GLY A 23 -15.03 13.03 8.09
CA GLY A 23 -13.89 13.33 7.24
C GLY A 23 -12.57 12.72 7.73
N LYS A 24 -12.62 11.62 8.49
CA LYS A 24 -11.43 10.84 8.86
C LYS A 24 -11.17 9.76 7.81
N PRO A 25 -9.90 9.54 7.41
CA PRO A 25 -9.57 8.45 6.50
C PRO A 25 -9.78 7.10 7.20
N GLU A 26 -10.38 6.16 6.50
CA GLU A 26 -10.60 4.79 6.96
C GLU A 26 -10.20 3.80 5.86
N LEU A 27 -9.62 2.67 6.28
CA LEU A 27 -9.21 1.58 5.41
C LEU A 27 -9.76 0.27 5.95
N TYR A 28 -10.47 -0.46 5.11
CA TYR A 28 -11.05 -1.75 5.41
C TYR A 28 -10.55 -2.82 4.44
N GLN A 29 -10.29 -4.01 4.95
CA GLN A 29 -10.07 -5.20 4.15
C GLN A 29 -11.31 -6.09 4.22
N THR A 30 -11.74 -6.64 3.09
CA THR A 30 -12.74 -7.72 3.06
C THR A 30 -12.11 -9.00 2.56
N ASP A 31 -12.57 -10.13 3.11
CA ASP A 31 -12.11 -11.47 2.71
C ASP A 31 -13.24 -12.34 2.15
N PRO A 32 -12.93 -13.36 1.32
CA PRO A 32 -13.91 -14.28 0.71
C PRO A 32 -14.92 -14.91 1.68
N ALA A 33 -14.56 -15.05 2.95
CA ALA A 33 -15.41 -15.60 4.00
C ALA A 33 -16.60 -14.68 4.36
N GLY A 34 -16.55 -13.41 3.95
CA GLY A 34 -17.52 -12.37 4.32
C GLY A 34 -17.14 -11.60 5.59
N THR A 35 -15.92 -11.78 6.10
CA THR A 35 -15.37 -11.00 7.21
C THR A 35 -14.72 -9.71 6.70
N TYR A 36 -14.71 -8.68 7.53
CA TYR A 36 -13.99 -7.44 7.27
C TYR A 36 -13.23 -6.95 8.51
N TYR A 37 -12.15 -6.20 8.27
CA TYR A 37 -11.26 -5.67 9.30
C TYR A 37 -10.86 -4.23 8.99
N ALA A 38 -10.73 -3.38 10.01
CA ALA A 38 -10.19 -2.03 9.88
C ALA A 38 -8.67 -2.04 10.04
N TRP A 39 -7.96 -1.24 9.25
CA TRP A 39 -6.50 -1.17 9.23
C TRP A 39 -6.02 0.27 9.20
N GLU A 40 -4.85 0.53 9.80
CA GLU A 40 -4.13 1.79 9.62
C GLU A 40 -3.20 1.74 8.39
N ALA A 41 -2.59 0.58 8.14
CA ALA A 41 -1.86 0.23 6.92
C ALA A 41 -1.94 -1.29 6.69
N THR A 42 -2.13 -1.73 5.46
CA THR A 42 -2.16 -3.16 5.12
C THR A 42 -1.80 -3.40 3.66
N ALA A 43 -1.50 -4.65 3.31
CA ALA A 43 -1.26 -5.10 1.95
C ALA A 43 -1.92 -6.46 1.72
N ILE A 44 -2.39 -6.72 0.50
CA ILE A 44 -2.97 -8.00 0.08
C ILE A 44 -2.27 -8.50 -1.19
N GLY A 45 -2.40 -9.81 -1.47
CA GLY A 45 -1.81 -10.42 -2.67
C GLY A 45 -0.48 -11.12 -2.41
N LYS A 46 0.30 -11.34 -3.47
CA LYS A 46 1.55 -12.08 -3.40
C LYS A 46 2.57 -11.32 -2.55
N ASN A 47 3.25 -12.03 -1.64
CA ASN A 47 4.29 -11.48 -0.76
C ASN A 47 3.81 -10.34 0.15
N SER A 48 2.50 -10.22 0.40
CA SER A 48 1.96 -9.14 1.25
C SER A 48 2.52 -9.15 2.66
N LYS A 49 2.88 -10.33 3.19
CA LYS A 49 3.52 -10.45 4.52
C LYS A 49 4.77 -9.58 4.65
N THR A 50 5.66 -9.60 3.66
CA THR A 50 6.89 -8.78 3.68
C THR A 50 6.56 -7.28 3.77
N VAL A 51 5.53 -6.85 3.02
CA VAL A 51 5.08 -5.45 2.99
C VAL A 51 4.43 -5.04 4.30
N VAL A 52 3.60 -5.92 4.89
CA VAL A 52 2.98 -5.68 6.20
C VAL A 52 4.04 -5.60 7.30
N ASP A 53 4.99 -6.55 7.34
CA ASP A 53 6.10 -6.54 8.29
C ASP A 53 6.98 -5.27 8.15
N PHE A 54 7.07 -4.70 6.94
CA PHE A 54 7.71 -3.41 6.70
C PHE A 54 6.89 -2.25 7.28
N PHE A 55 5.57 -2.22 7.02
CA PHE A 55 4.68 -1.19 7.57
C PHE A 55 4.65 -1.23 9.10
N GLU A 56 4.59 -2.40 9.73
CA GLU A 56 4.64 -2.53 11.20
C GLU A 56 5.86 -1.83 11.83
N LYS A 57 6.99 -1.77 11.12
CA LYS A 57 8.24 -1.17 11.61
C LYS A 57 8.38 0.32 11.29
N LYS A 58 7.66 0.81 10.28
CA LYS A 58 7.93 2.11 9.64
C LYS A 58 6.73 3.05 9.60
N PHE A 59 5.54 2.54 9.82
CA PHE A 59 4.33 3.32 9.89
C PHE A 59 4.31 4.18 11.15
N GLU A 60 3.87 5.42 11.00
CA GLU A 60 3.60 6.35 12.09
C GLU A 60 2.19 6.89 11.91
N LYS A 61 1.53 7.24 13.02
CA LYS A 61 0.20 7.86 12.95
C LYS A 61 0.32 9.29 12.43
N ASP A 62 -0.73 9.75 11.74
CA ASP A 62 -0.87 11.12 11.25
C ASP A 62 0.28 11.60 10.31
N MET A 63 0.84 10.67 9.53
CA MET A 63 1.84 11.01 8.50
C MET A 63 1.28 11.99 7.46
N ALA A 64 2.12 12.95 7.06
CA ALA A 64 1.83 13.79 5.91
C ALA A 64 1.72 12.95 4.63
N GLU A 65 0.88 13.39 3.69
CA GLU A 65 0.62 12.68 2.42
C GLU A 65 1.90 12.24 1.70
N ALA A 66 2.88 13.14 1.57
CA ALA A 66 4.16 12.84 0.93
C ALA A 66 4.98 11.77 1.67
N ALA A 67 4.90 11.73 3.00
CA ALA A 67 5.58 10.71 3.80
C ALA A 67 4.87 9.36 3.70
N ALA A 68 3.53 9.35 3.74
CA ALA A 68 2.73 8.15 3.55
C ALA A 68 2.92 7.55 2.14
N LEU A 69 2.98 8.40 1.10
CA LEU A 69 3.30 7.98 -0.26
C LEU A 69 4.67 7.29 -0.33
N ARG A 70 5.72 7.94 0.21
CA ARG A 70 7.07 7.37 0.23
C ARG A 70 7.14 6.06 1.03
N LEU A 71 6.37 5.95 2.12
CA LEU A 71 6.27 4.71 2.90
C LEU A 71 5.65 3.59 2.07
N ALA A 72 4.52 3.84 1.41
CA ALA A 72 3.84 2.87 0.56
C ALA A 72 4.74 2.39 -0.59
N LEU A 73 5.42 3.33 -1.27
CA LEU A 73 6.37 3.00 -2.34
C LEU A 73 7.54 2.16 -1.85
N LYS A 74 8.16 2.51 -0.72
CA LYS A 74 9.23 1.68 -0.12
C LYS A 74 8.74 0.27 0.21
N GLY A 75 7.54 0.13 0.77
CA GLY A 75 6.96 -1.17 1.05
C GLY A 75 6.76 -2.02 -0.22
N LEU A 76 6.36 -1.39 -1.34
CA LEU A 76 6.25 -2.09 -2.62
C LEU A 76 7.61 -2.50 -3.19
N LEU A 77 8.63 -1.65 -3.06
CA LEU A 77 9.99 -1.94 -3.54
C LEU A 77 10.66 -3.12 -2.83
N GLU A 78 10.18 -3.54 -1.66
CA GLU A 78 10.61 -4.79 -1.01
C GLU A 78 10.23 -6.06 -1.82
N VAL A 79 9.26 -5.94 -2.73
CA VAL A 79 8.69 -7.09 -3.46
C VAL A 79 8.55 -6.87 -4.97
N THR A 80 8.86 -5.68 -5.48
CA THR A 80 8.75 -5.31 -6.89
C THR A 80 9.90 -4.42 -7.34
N GLU A 81 10.20 -4.42 -8.63
CA GLU A 81 11.22 -3.57 -9.24
C GLU A 81 10.76 -2.11 -9.35
N ALA A 82 11.70 -1.17 -9.17
CA ALA A 82 11.48 0.27 -9.28
C ALA A 82 11.19 0.68 -10.74
N SER A 83 9.91 0.61 -11.13
CA SER A 83 9.42 1.01 -12.45
C SER A 83 7.99 1.52 -12.36
N GLY A 84 7.71 2.71 -12.89
CA GLY A 84 6.37 3.29 -12.97
C GLY A 84 5.38 2.45 -13.79
N LYS A 85 5.88 1.54 -14.63
CA LYS A 85 5.04 0.56 -15.35
C LYS A 85 4.52 -0.57 -14.46
N ASN A 86 5.23 -0.87 -13.38
CA ASN A 86 4.90 -1.96 -12.47
C ASN A 86 4.06 -1.48 -11.27
N ILE A 87 4.04 -0.18 -11.01
CA ILE A 87 3.43 0.42 -9.83
C ILE A 87 2.43 1.49 -10.27
N GLU A 88 1.18 1.32 -9.87
CA GLU A 88 0.15 2.36 -10.01
C GLU A 88 -0.17 2.94 -8.63
N VAL A 89 -0.26 4.26 -8.56
CA VAL A 89 -0.61 4.97 -7.33
C VAL A 89 -1.83 5.84 -7.55
N VAL A 90 -2.79 5.69 -6.63
CA VAL A 90 -3.97 6.54 -6.51
C VAL A 90 -3.99 7.14 -5.11
N ILE A 91 -4.05 8.46 -5.05
CA ILE A 91 -4.18 9.24 -3.82
C ILE A 91 -5.64 9.63 -3.67
N VAL A 92 -6.23 9.31 -2.52
CA VAL A 92 -7.58 9.71 -2.15
C VAL A 92 -7.46 10.70 -1.00
N SER A 93 -7.91 11.93 -1.24
CA SER A 93 -7.91 13.00 -0.25
C SER A 93 -9.31 13.63 -0.14
N LYS A 94 -9.48 14.58 0.78
CA LYS A 94 -10.74 15.34 0.89
C LYS A 94 -11.08 16.14 -0.37
N SER A 95 -10.09 16.47 -1.20
CA SER A 95 -10.31 17.17 -2.47
C SER A 95 -10.66 16.23 -3.63
N GLY A 96 -10.62 14.91 -3.40
CA GLY A 96 -11.02 13.90 -4.37
C GLY A 96 -9.94 12.85 -4.62
N LEU A 97 -10.05 12.20 -5.77
CA LEU A 97 -9.16 11.13 -6.20
C LEU A 97 -8.18 11.68 -7.26
N ARG A 98 -6.90 11.39 -7.07
CA ARG A 98 -5.83 11.71 -8.03
C ARG A 98 -5.00 10.46 -8.32
N LYS A 99 -4.94 10.06 -9.59
CA LYS A 99 -3.96 9.07 -10.06
C LYS A 99 -2.65 9.77 -10.38
N MET A 100 -1.52 9.20 -9.97
CA MET A 100 -0.20 9.69 -10.34
C MET A 100 0.17 9.23 -11.75
N ALA A 101 0.81 10.10 -12.52
CA ALA A 101 1.34 9.74 -13.83
C ALA A 101 2.71 9.04 -13.70
N GLU A 102 3.09 8.22 -14.68
CA GLU A 102 4.36 7.50 -14.67
C GLU A 102 5.55 8.48 -14.60
N GLU A 103 5.44 9.62 -15.26
CA GLU A 103 6.48 10.67 -15.30
C GLU A 103 6.72 11.33 -13.93
N GLU A 104 5.70 11.32 -13.05
CA GLU A 104 5.81 11.80 -11.67
C GLU A 104 6.37 10.72 -10.74
N LEU A 105 6.10 9.46 -11.06
CA LEU A 105 6.42 8.31 -10.21
C LEU A 105 7.85 7.80 -10.43
N ASP A 106 8.31 7.72 -11.67
CA ASP A 106 9.64 7.20 -12.02
C ASP A 106 10.79 7.93 -11.30
N PRO A 107 10.82 9.28 -11.23
CA PRO A 107 11.87 9.98 -10.48
C PRO A 107 11.85 9.63 -8.98
N LEU A 108 10.65 9.47 -8.38
CA LEU A 108 10.50 9.12 -6.97
C LEU A 108 10.96 7.68 -6.70
N LEU A 109 10.56 6.73 -7.55
CA LEU A 109 10.98 5.33 -7.43
C LEU A 109 12.49 5.20 -7.52
N LYS A 110 13.12 5.87 -8.49
CA LYS A 110 14.57 5.86 -8.64
C LYS A 110 15.28 6.45 -7.43
N GLU A 111 14.81 7.59 -6.92
CA GLU A 111 15.38 8.23 -5.73
C GLU A 111 15.32 7.29 -4.50
N LEU A 112 14.21 6.59 -4.33
CA LEU A 112 14.00 5.66 -3.22
C LEU A 112 14.89 4.42 -3.32
N ASP A 113 15.02 3.87 -4.52
CA ASP A 113 15.84 2.69 -4.80
C ASP A 113 17.34 2.97 -4.60
N ASP A 114 17.83 4.08 -5.18
CA ASP A 114 19.21 4.55 -4.99
C ASP A 114 19.54 4.78 -3.51
N THR A 115 18.57 5.28 -2.74
CA THR A 115 18.73 5.52 -1.30
C THR A 115 18.81 4.21 -0.52
N ALA A 116 17.98 3.21 -0.87
CA ALA A 116 18.00 1.90 -0.25
C ALA A 116 19.34 1.19 -0.49
N GLU A 117 19.86 1.22 -1.72
CA GLU A 117 21.17 0.64 -2.05
C GLU A 117 22.32 1.28 -1.26
N LYS A 118 22.32 2.61 -1.14
CA LYS A 118 23.36 3.34 -0.38
C LYS A 118 23.33 2.94 1.09
N ILE A 119 22.15 2.81 1.68
CA ILE A 119 22.00 2.39 3.08
C ILE A 119 22.48 0.95 3.27
N ALA A 120 22.20 0.05 2.32
CA ALA A 120 22.69 -1.33 2.37
C ALA A 120 24.23 -1.37 2.35
N LYS A 121 24.86 -0.66 1.40
CA LYS A 121 26.33 -0.58 1.28
C LYS A 121 27.00 0.00 2.53
N LEU A 122 26.39 1.01 3.17
CA LEU A 122 26.91 1.59 4.40
C LEU A 122 26.84 0.64 5.60
N LYS A 123 25.82 -0.22 5.67
CA LYS A 123 25.70 -1.24 6.73
C LYS A 123 26.68 -2.39 6.55
N GLU A 124 27.07 -2.71 5.32
CA GLU A 124 28.07 -3.76 5.02
C GLU A 124 29.51 -3.32 5.34
N GLN A 125 29.74 -2.01 5.46
CA GLN A 125 31.05 -1.42 5.79
C GLN A 125 31.28 -1.20 7.30
N GLN A 126 30.30 -1.54 8.14
CA GLN A 126 30.36 -1.44 9.61
C GLN A 126 30.37 -2.82 10.24
#